data_AF-A0A9P7BJM7-F1
#
_entry.id   AF-A0A9P7BJM7-F1
#
_cell.length_a   1.000
_cell.length_b   1.000
_cell.length_c   1.000
_cell.angle_alpha   90.00
_cell.angle_beta   90.00
_cell.angle_gamma   90.00
#
_symmetry.space_group_name_H-M   'P 1'
#
loop_
_entity.id
_entity.type
_entity.pdbx_description
1 polymer ?
#
loop_
_entity_poly.entity_id
_entity_poly.type
_entity_poly.pdbx_seq_one_letter_code
_entity_poly.pdbx_strand_id
1 'polypeptide(L)'
;MNPEFSGSFQDATSSQVTQTNSNQNDSQSLLNMIQLLTKELASARTEIERLRAQTAHLQEQLNQQNNTSNPTNPLNPSDFPPLQNTATTLLHSTPWHQPAKLQQIKDQLTAQQQQRRLQRQEAAARLLQPPSTNQGFKYIYLPTKARVPIGQIRSRLRKLDINNNRIIDIHYPDRNI
;
A
#
# COMPACT_ATOMS: atom_id res chain seq x y z
N MET A 1 39.42 -66.25 -29.76
CA MET A 1 38.51 -66.69 -30.84
C MET A 1 37.68 -65.48 -31.23
N ASN A 2 37.98 -64.87 -32.38
CA ASN A 2 37.07 -63.95 -33.06
C ASN A 2 36.29 -64.74 -34.12
N PRO A 3 35.09 -64.27 -34.46
CA PRO A 3 34.92 -63.85 -35.85
C PRO A 3 34.17 -62.52 -36.00
N GLU A 4 34.52 -61.82 -37.08
CA GLU A 4 33.82 -60.67 -37.64
C GLU A 4 32.45 -61.07 -38.23
N PHE A 5 31.48 -60.15 -38.24
CA PHE A 5 30.60 -60.01 -39.41
C PHE A 5 30.09 -58.57 -39.60
N SER A 6 30.35 -58.12 -40.83
CA SER A 6 29.96 -56.92 -41.54
C SER A 6 28.43 -56.70 -41.64
N GLY A 7 27.96 -55.45 -41.75
CA GLY A 7 26.59 -55.20 -42.22
C GLY A 7 25.97 -53.81 -42.03
N SER A 8 26.24 -52.92 -42.98
CA SER A 8 25.33 -51.91 -43.57
C SER A 8 24.77 -50.74 -42.74
N PHE A 9 25.22 -49.54 -43.10
CA PHE A 9 24.50 -48.29 -42.92
C PHE A 9 23.28 -48.25 -43.85
N GLN A 10 22.10 -47.90 -43.32
CA GLN A 10 21.06 -47.14 -44.02
C GLN A 10 19.95 -46.68 -43.07
N ASP A 11 19.81 -45.35 -43.02
CA ASP A 11 18.61 -44.54 -42.81
C ASP A 11 17.62 -44.88 -41.69
N ALA A 12 17.74 -44.11 -40.61
CA ALA A 12 16.57 -43.55 -39.94
C ALA A 12 16.73 -42.02 -39.90
N THR A 13 16.35 -41.36 -40.99
CA THR A 13 16.07 -39.93 -40.96
C THR A 13 14.76 -39.67 -40.24
N SER A 14 14.74 -38.53 -39.53
CA SER A 14 13.57 -37.78 -39.11
C SER A 14 12.85 -38.24 -37.84
N SER A 15 13.18 -37.57 -36.72
CA SER A 15 12.16 -36.97 -35.85
C SER A 15 12.78 -35.88 -34.95
N GLN A 16 12.44 -34.64 -35.30
CA GLN A 16 12.29 -33.45 -34.45
C GLN A 16 13.40 -33.08 -33.45
N VAL A 17 14.33 -32.26 -33.95
CA VAL A 17 14.93 -31.16 -33.19
C VAL A 17 13.87 -30.06 -33.02
N THR A 18 13.21 -29.94 -31.86
CA THR A 18 12.36 -28.77 -31.55
C THR A 18 12.26 -28.46 -30.05
N GLN A 19 13.36 -28.56 -29.29
CA GLN A 19 13.36 -28.19 -27.86
C GLN A 19 14.48 -27.22 -27.43
N THR A 20 15.33 -26.74 -28.35
CA THR A 20 16.41 -25.80 -28.00
C THR A 20 16.09 -24.32 -28.28
N ASN A 21 15.11 -24.01 -29.13
CA ASN A 21 14.84 -22.64 -29.56
C ASN A 21 14.07 -21.78 -28.52
N SER A 22 13.26 -22.38 -27.65
CA SER A 22 12.49 -21.62 -26.64
C SER A 22 13.39 -21.05 -25.55
N ASN A 23 14.28 -21.88 -24.99
CA ASN A 23 15.19 -21.50 -23.90
C ASN A 23 16.16 -20.39 -24.32
N GLN A 24 16.56 -20.36 -25.60
CA GLN A 24 17.46 -19.34 -26.13
C GLN A 24 16.78 -17.98 -26.23
N ASN A 25 15.49 -17.94 -26.61
CA ASN A 25 14.70 -16.70 -26.64
C ASN A 25 14.45 -16.16 -25.23
N ASP A 26 14.18 -17.02 -24.25
CA ASP A 26 13.97 -16.63 -22.86
C ASP A 26 15.25 -16.04 -22.23
N SER A 27 16.41 -16.65 -22.52
CA SER A 27 17.70 -16.14 -22.05
C SER A 27 18.04 -14.77 -22.66
N GLN A 28 17.71 -14.53 -23.93
CA GLN A 28 17.94 -13.23 -24.58
C GLN A 28 16.97 -12.17 -24.05
N SER A 29 15.72 -12.54 -23.80
CA SER A 29 14.71 -11.67 -23.17
C SER A 29 15.16 -11.22 -21.77
N LEU A 30 15.69 -12.15 -20.96
CA LEU A 30 16.23 -11.83 -19.63
C LEU A 30 17.41 -10.87 -19.69
N LEU A 31 18.34 -11.07 -20.63
CA LEU A 31 19.49 -10.17 -20.81
C LEU A 31 19.04 -8.76 -21.22
N ASN A 32 18.09 -8.65 -22.15
CA ASN A 32 17.50 -7.37 -22.55
C ASN A 32 16.82 -6.66 -21.37
N MET A 33 16.09 -7.40 -20.53
CA MET A 33 15.45 -6.86 -19.35
C MET A 33 16.46 -6.37 -18.30
N ILE A 34 17.52 -7.15 -18.04
CA ILE A 34 18.60 -6.73 -17.12
C ILE A 34 19.26 -5.45 -17.64
N GLN A 35 19.53 -5.37 -18.95
CA GLN A 35 20.13 -4.18 -19.55
C GLN A 35 19.22 -2.96 -19.44
N LEU A 36 17.91 -3.14 -19.63
CA LEU A 36 16.91 -2.08 -19.47
C LEU A 36 16.87 -1.59 -18.02
N LEU A 37 16.75 -2.50 -17.06
CA LEU A 37 16.71 -2.17 -15.63
C LEU A 37 18.01 -1.50 -15.16
N THR A 38 19.14 -1.91 -15.71
CA THR A 38 20.45 -1.29 -15.41
C THR A 38 20.49 0.16 -15.90
N LYS A 39 19.97 0.44 -17.09
CA LYS A 39 19.85 1.81 -17.61
C LYS A 39 18.88 2.65 -16.77
N GLU A 40 17.74 2.07 -16.41
CA GLU A 40 16.75 2.74 -15.58
C GLU A 40 17.31 3.08 -14.19
N LEU A 41 18.05 2.16 -13.56
CA LEU A 41 18.75 2.43 -12.31
C LEU A 41 19.79 3.55 -12.43
N ALA A 42 20.53 3.61 -13.53
CA ALA A 42 21.47 4.70 -13.77
C ALA A 42 20.73 6.05 -13.86
N SER A 43 19.61 6.12 -14.61
CA SER A 43 18.81 7.35 -14.71
C SER A 43 18.19 7.78 -13.38
N ALA A 44 17.70 6.82 -12.58
CA ALA A 44 17.12 7.11 -11.28
C ALA A 44 18.17 7.67 -10.32
N ARG A 45 19.40 7.14 -10.36
CA ARG A 45 20.52 7.65 -9.55
C ARG A 45 20.88 9.09 -9.91
N THR A 46 20.95 9.42 -11.21
CA THR A 46 21.24 10.79 -11.64
C THR A 46 20.15 11.77 -11.21
N GLU A 47 18.88 11.36 -11.25
CA GLU A 47 17.77 12.22 -10.81
C GLU A 47 17.80 12.46 -9.30
N ILE A 48 18.09 11.42 -8.51
CA ILE A 48 18.25 11.55 -7.05
C ILE A 48 19.39 12.51 -6.71
N GLU A 49 20.51 12.43 -7.41
CA GLU A 49 21.65 13.32 -7.19
C GLU A 49 21.32 14.77 -7.54
N ARG A 50 20.63 14.99 -8.67
CA ARG A 50 20.11 16.30 -9.08
C ARG A 50 19.19 16.90 -8.01
N LEU A 51 18.22 16.11 -7.51
CA LEU A 51 17.28 16.57 -6.49
C LEU A 51 18.01 16.90 -5.18
N ARG A 52 18.99 16.09 -4.78
CA ARG A 52 19.83 16.37 -3.61
C ARG A 52 20.60 17.68 -3.74
N ALA A 53 21.21 17.94 -4.90
CA ALA A 53 21.89 19.20 -5.17
C ALA A 53 20.94 20.41 -5.09
N GLN A 54 19.72 20.28 -5.63
CA GLN A 54 18.70 21.33 -5.52
C GLN A 54 18.30 21.60 -4.07
N THR A 55 18.09 20.55 -3.28
CA THR A 55 17.73 20.70 -1.86
C THR A 55 18.86 21.33 -1.04
N ALA A 56 20.12 21.00 -1.33
CA ALA A 56 21.27 21.60 -0.66
C ALA A 56 21.38 23.10 -0.98
N HIS A 57 21.19 23.48 -2.24
CA HIS A 57 21.20 24.89 -2.67
C HIS A 57 20.07 25.70 -2.00
N LEU A 58 18.85 25.17 -1.94
CA LEU A 58 17.73 25.84 -1.26
C LEU A 58 18.00 26.02 0.23
N GLN A 59 18.63 25.04 0.87
CA GLN A 59 18.97 25.13 2.29
C GLN A 59 20.08 26.16 2.55
N GLU A 60 21.08 26.26 1.68
CA GLU A 60 22.10 27.31 1.75
C GLU A 60 21.50 28.71 1.55
N GLN A 61 20.56 28.86 0.61
CA GLN A 61 19.85 30.11 0.38
C GLN A 61 19.07 30.57 1.64
N LEU A 62 18.40 29.66 2.34
CA LEU A 62 17.71 29.95 3.61
C LEU A 62 18.68 30.36 4.72
N ASN A 63 19.85 29.70 4.81
CA ASN A 63 20.86 30.05 5.81
C ASN A 63 21.48 31.43 5.57
N GLN A 64 21.70 31.83 4.30
CA GLN A 64 22.20 33.18 3.99
C GLN A 64 21.19 34.28 4.31
N GLN A 65 19.89 34.01 4.18
CA GLN A 65 18.84 34.96 4.54
C GLN A 65 18.75 35.19 6.07
N ASN A 66 19.18 34.24 6.88
CA ASN A 66 19.18 34.37 8.34
C ASN A 66 20.37 35.21 8.86
N ASN A 67 21.50 35.20 8.14
CA ASN A 67 22.74 35.87 8.57
C ASN A 67 22.85 37.36 8.19
N THR A 68 21.88 37.95 7.49
CA THR A 68 21.86 39.39 7.15
C THR A 68 21.13 40.28 8.17
N SER A 69 20.71 39.75 9.32
CA SER A 69 20.10 40.53 10.40
C SER A 69 21.14 41.13 11.35
N ASN A 70 21.95 42.08 10.87
CA ASN A 70 22.67 43.01 11.76
C ASN A 70 21.73 44.17 12.16
N PRO A 71 21.59 44.51 13.45
CA PRO A 71 20.68 45.54 13.92
C PRO A 71 21.35 46.92 13.85
N THR A 72 21.06 47.69 12.82
CA THR A 72 21.37 49.13 12.83
C THR A 72 20.28 49.91 12.11
N ASN A 73 19.25 50.29 12.86
CA ASN A 73 18.59 51.58 12.77
C ASN A 73 17.72 51.80 14.02
N PRO A 74 17.91 52.89 14.79
CA PRO A 74 17.14 53.16 15.99
C PRO A 74 15.80 53.79 15.61
N LEU A 75 14.79 52.96 15.36
CA LEU A 75 13.41 53.42 15.35
C LEU A 75 12.81 53.19 16.75
N ASN A 76 12.50 54.32 17.35
CA ASN A 76 11.96 54.60 18.68
C ASN A 76 11.05 53.49 19.27
N PRO A 77 11.32 52.97 20.47
CA PRO A 77 10.54 51.88 21.09
C PRO A 77 9.19 52.32 21.69
N SER A 78 8.62 53.45 21.25
CA SER A 78 7.43 54.06 21.88
C SER A 78 6.10 53.76 21.19
N ASP A 79 6.09 53.03 20.07
CA ASP A 79 4.88 52.81 19.25
C ASP A 79 4.15 51.46 19.46
N PHE A 80 4.63 50.61 20.37
CA PHE A 80 3.96 49.33 20.65
C PHE A 80 3.65 49.17 22.14
N PRO A 81 2.38 48.92 22.53
CA PRO A 81 2.07 48.62 23.91
C PRO A 81 2.69 47.27 24.27
N PRO A 82 3.41 47.14 25.40
CA PRO A 82 3.93 45.86 25.84
C PRO A 82 2.75 44.98 26.25
N LEU A 83 2.48 43.93 25.48
CA LEU A 83 1.53 42.89 25.87
C LEU A 83 2.09 42.17 27.09
N GLN A 84 1.62 42.55 28.28
CA GLN A 84 1.95 41.91 29.54
C GLN A 84 1.61 40.42 29.49
N ASN A 85 2.65 39.57 29.48
CA ASN A 85 2.92 38.26 30.12
C ASN A 85 1.80 37.24 30.43
N THR A 86 0.54 37.51 30.08
CA THR A 86 -0.64 36.66 30.31
C THR A 86 -0.95 35.77 29.10
N ALA A 87 -0.43 36.15 27.93
CA ALA A 87 -0.52 35.35 26.70
C ALA A 87 0.28 34.03 26.82
N THR A 88 1.44 34.03 27.48
CA THR A 88 2.27 32.84 27.64
C THR A 88 1.56 31.74 28.44
N THR A 89 0.82 32.06 29.50
CA THR A 89 0.09 31.03 30.28
C THR A 89 -1.11 30.43 29.53
N LEU A 90 -1.80 31.21 28.68
CA LEU A 90 -2.92 30.71 27.88
C LEU A 90 -2.46 29.90 26.66
N LEU A 91 -1.31 30.25 26.06
CA LEU A 91 -0.74 29.51 24.92
C LEU A 91 -0.34 28.08 25.29
N HIS A 92 0.24 27.83 26.47
CA HIS A 92 0.58 26.47 26.93
C HIS A 92 -0.64 25.54 27.12
N SER A 93 -1.86 26.09 27.12
CA SER A 93 -3.09 25.31 27.24
C SER A 93 -3.69 24.90 25.89
N THR A 94 -3.17 25.41 24.76
CA THR A 94 -3.73 25.08 23.46
C THR A 94 -3.31 23.68 23.01
N PRO A 95 -4.25 22.86 22.47
CA PRO A 95 -4.02 21.44 22.19
C PRO A 95 -2.96 21.16 21.11
N TRP A 96 -2.52 22.18 20.38
CA TRP A 96 -1.51 22.12 19.32
C TRP A 96 -0.06 22.27 19.82
N HIS A 97 0.16 22.69 21.08
CA HIS A 97 1.50 22.78 21.69
C HIS A 97 1.93 21.49 22.41
N GLN A 98 1.20 20.39 22.24
CA GLN A 98 1.53 19.07 22.81
C GLN A 98 2.06 18.12 21.71
N PRO A 99 3.39 18.09 21.46
CA PRO A 99 3.96 17.29 20.36
C PRO A 99 3.65 15.79 20.51
N ALA A 100 3.62 15.27 21.74
CA ALA A 100 3.28 13.87 22.01
C ALA A 100 1.84 13.51 21.59
N LYS A 101 0.88 14.40 21.82
CA LYS A 101 -0.52 14.19 21.43
C LYS A 101 -0.69 14.22 19.91
N LEU A 102 0.02 15.12 19.23
CA LEU A 102 0.04 15.18 17.77
C LEU A 102 0.66 13.91 17.15
N GLN A 103 1.74 13.40 17.75
CA GLN A 103 2.36 12.16 17.32
C GLN A 103 1.41 10.97 17.48
N GLN A 104 0.74 10.84 18.62
CA GLN A 104 -0.27 9.79 18.84
C GLN A 104 -1.42 9.85 17.81
N ILE A 105 -1.89 11.05 17.44
CA ILE A 105 -2.91 11.22 16.40
C ILE A 105 -2.39 10.76 15.04
N LYS A 106 -1.16 11.14 14.68
CA LYS A 106 -0.53 10.73 13.43
C LYS A 106 -0.35 9.21 13.35
N ASP A 107 0.06 8.58 14.45
CA ASP A 107 0.22 7.13 14.53
C ASP A 107 -1.13 6.41 14.38
N GLN A 108 -2.20 6.92 15.00
CA GLN A 108 -3.55 6.38 14.80
C GLN A 108 -4.03 6.53 13.35
N LEU A 109 -3.81 7.68 12.72
CA LEU A 109 -4.21 7.91 11.33
C LEU A 109 -3.48 6.98 10.36
N THR A 110 -2.17 6.80 10.56
CA THR A 110 -1.36 5.90 9.73
C THR A 110 -1.76 4.44 9.92
N ALA A 111 -1.98 3.98 11.17
CA ALA A 111 -2.47 2.64 11.45
C ALA A 111 -3.84 2.38 10.80
N GLN A 112 -4.77 3.34 10.91
CA GLN A 112 -6.10 3.23 10.28
C GLN A 112 -6.00 3.20 8.75
N GLN A 113 -5.09 3.97 8.16
CA GLN A 113 -4.85 3.97 6.72
C GLN A 113 -4.28 2.63 6.24
N GLN A 114 -3.34 2.05 6.98
CA GLN A 114 -2.80 0.71 6.70
C GLN A 114 -3.89 -0.36 6.76
N GLN A 115 -4.74 -0.34 7.79
CA GLN A 115 -5.85 -1.29 7.93
C GLN A 115 -6.83 -1.18 6.75
N ARG A 116 -7.19 0.04 6.33
CA ARG A 116 -8.03 0.25 5.14
C ARG A 116 -7.38 -0.25 3.85
N ARG A 117 -6.06 -0.09 3.71
CA ARG A 117 -5.32 -0.58 2.56
C ARG A 117 -5.37 -2.11 2.47
N LEU A 118 -5.16 -2.80 3.59
CA LEU A 118 -5.28 -4.27 3.66
C LEU A 118 -6.70 -4.73 3.31
N GLN A 119 -7.73 -4.10 3.89
CA GLN A 119 -9.13 -4.44 3.58
C GLN A 119 -9.47 -4.24 2.09
N ARG A 120 -8.96 -3.17 1.47
CA ARG A 120 -9.12 -2.94 0.02
C ARG A 120 -8.41 -3.99 -0.82
N GLN A 121 -7.21 -4.40 -0.41
CA GLN A 121 -6.46 -5.47 -1.08
C GLN A 121 -7.21 -6.80 -0.97
N GLU A 122 -7.70 -7.18 0.21
CA GLU A 122 -8.51 -8.39 0.39
C GLU A 122 -9.79 -8.35 -0.43
N ALA A 123 -10.48 -7.20 -0.48
CA ALA A 123 -11.68 -7.03 -1.28
C ALA A 123 -11.39 -7.16 -2.78
N ALA A 124 -10.29 -6.58 -3.27
CA ALA A 124 -9.88 -6.68 -4.68
C ALA A 124 -9.43 -8.11 -5.04
N ALA A 125 -8.72 -8.80 -4.14
CA ALA A 125 -8.26 -10.17 -4.36
C ALA A 125 -9.41 -11.15 -4.59
N ARG A 126 -10.59 -10.91 -3.99
CA ARG A 126 -11.80 -11.72 -4.24
C ARG A 126 -12.23 -11.73 -5.71
N LEU A 127 -11.95 -10.68 -6.47
CA LEU A 127 -12.28 -10.63 -7.90
C LEU A 127 -11.45 -11.63 -8.73
N LEU A 128 -10.28 -12.01 -8.21
CA LEU A 128 -9.34 -12.94 -8.87
C LEU A 128 -9.42 -14.35 -8.27
N GLN A 129 -10.22 -14.56 -7.22
CA GLN A 129 -10.42 -15.89 -6.66
C GLN A 129 -11.32 -16.72 -7.57
N PRO A 130 -11.00 -18.01 -7.76
CA PRO A 130 -11.88 -18.90 -8.51
C PRO A 130 -13.26 -18.94 -7.83
N PRO A 131 -14.36 -19.04 -8.61
CA PRO A 131 -15.69 -19.11 -8.05
C PRO A 131 -15.79 -20.32 -7.14
N SER A 132 -16.14 -20.10 -5.87
CA SER A 132 -16.25 -21.22 -4.92
C SER A 132 -17.40 -22.14 -5.35
N THR A 133 -17.28 -23.42 -5.04
CA THR A 133 -18.27 -24.47 -5.38
C THR A 133 -19.69 -24.18 -4.86
N ASN A 134 -19.82 -23.40 -3.78
CA ASN A 134 -21.09 -22.96 -3.20
C ASN A 134 -21.43 -21.48 -3.49
N GLN A 135 -20.93 -20.91 -4.59
CA GLN A 135 -21.16 -19.50 -4.99
C GLN A 135 -20.72 -18.44 -3.95
N GLY A 136 -19.99 -18.83 -2.91
CA GLY A 136 -19.32 -17.94 -1.97
C GLY A 136 -20.16 -17.54 -0.77
N PHE A 137 -21.35 -18.12 -0.59
CA PHE A 137 -22.23 -17.83 0.55
C PHE A 137 -22.54 -19.08 1.38
N LYS A 138 -22.85 -18.85 2.65
CA LYS A 138 -23.24 -19.89 3.61
C LYS A 138 -24.51 -19.44 4.33
N TYR A 139 -25.50 -20.32 4.38
CA TYR A 139 -26.71 -20.08 5.17
C TYR A 139 -26.44 -20.37 6.64
N ILE A 140 -26.92 -19.48 7.50
CA ILE A 140 -26.93 -19.67 8.95
C ILE A 140 -28.38 -19.60 9.38
N TYR A 141 -28.88 -20.67 10.00
CA TYR A 141 -30.23 -20.72 10.54
C TYR A 141 -30.18 -20.33 12.01
N LEU A 142 -30.93 -19.29 12.38
CA LEU A 142 -31.04 -18.83 13.76
C LEU A 142 -32.47 -19.06 14.25
N PRO A 143 -32.66 -19.64 15.45
CA PRO A 143 -33.98 -19.77 16.05
C PRO A 143 -34.49 -18.41 16.49
N THR A 144 -35.55 -17.91 15.84
CA THR A 144 -36.25 -16.68 16.24
C THR A 144 -37.73 -16.95 16.38
N LYS A 145 -38.34 -16.54 17.50
CA LYS A 145 -39.78 -16.74 17.76
C LYS A 145 -40.68 -15.79 16.99
N ALA A 146 -40.14 -14.67 16.52
CA ALA A 146 -40.85 -13.64 15.75
C ALA A 146 -39.87 -12.93 14.81
N ARG A 147 -40.40 -12.18 13.84
CA ARG A 147 -39.58 -11.35 12.95
C ARG A 147 -38.84 -10.30 13.76
N VAL A 148 -37.51 -10.31 13.66
CA VAL A 148 -36.65 -9.35 14.34
C VAL A 148 -36.29 -8.24 13.35
N PRO A 149 -36.28 -6.95 13.76
CA PRO A 149 -35.81 -5.88 12.89
C PRO A 149 -34.38 -6.14 12.40
N ILE A 150 -34.10 -5.84 11.13
CA ILE A 150 -32.81 -6.14 10.50
C ILE A 150 -31.63 -5.51 11.27
N GLY A 151 -31.80 -4.31 11.83
CA GLY A 151 -30.77 -3.65 12.63
C GLY A 151 -30.43 -4.43 13.91
N GLN A 152 -31.42 -5.06 14.54
CA GLN A 152 -31.21 -5.86 15.75
C GLN A 152 -30.54 -7.20 15.41
N ILE A 153 -30.87 -7.81 14.27
CA ILE A 153 -30.19 -9.01 13.79
C ILE A 153 -28.73 -8.72 13.49
N ARG A 154 -28.45 -7.67 12.71
CA ARG A 154 -27.08 -7.21 12.42
C ARG A 154 -26.30 -6.93 13.71
N SER A 155 -26.94 -6.31 14.69
CA SER A 155 -26.31 -6.06 16.00
C SER A 155 -25.99 -7.34 16.76
N ARG A 156 -26.88 -8.34 16.75
CA ARG A 156 -26.64 -9.66 17.38
C ARG A 156 -25.56 -10.44 16.65
N LEU A 157 -25.57 -10.46 15.32
CA LEU A 157 -24.56 -11.13 14.50
C LEU A 157 -23.18 -10.49 14.67
N ARG A 158 -23.10 -9.17 14.81
CA ARG A 158 -21.85 -8.47 15.12
C ARG A 158 -21.25 -8.90 16.46
N LYS A 159 -22.07 -9.25 17.46
CA LYS A 159 -21.58 -9.80 18.75
C LYS A 159 -20.95 -11.19 18.58
N LEU A 160 -21.30 -11.91 17.52
CA LEU A 160 -20.72 -13.19 17.13
C LEU A 160 -19.54 -13.03 16.15
N ASP A 161 -18.97 -11.83 16.05
CA ASP A 161 -17.90 -11.47 15.12
C ASP A 161 -18.24 -11.67 13.63
N ILE A 162 -19.54 -11.65 13.29
CA ILE A 162 -19.99 -11.68 11.90
C ILE A 162 -20.05 -10.26 11.35
N ASN A 163 -19.24 -10.01 10.34
CA ASN A 163 -19.19 -8.72 9.65
C ASN A 163 -20.51 -8.42 8.92
N ASN A 164 -21.12 -7.27 9.24
CA ASN A 164 -22.38 -6.83 8.64
C ASN A 164 -22.33 -6.71 7.11
N ASN A 165 -21.17 -6.37 6.56
CA ASN A 165 -20.95 -6.24 5.12
C ASN A 165 -20.97 -7.60 4.40
N ARG A 166 -20.93 -8.71 5.15
CA ARG A 166 -21.00 -10.08 4.61
C ARG A 166 -22.41 -10.67 4.63
N ILE A 167 -23.39 -9.96 5.19
CA ILE A 167 -24.79 -10.40 5.23
C ILE A 167 -25.46 -9.93 3.95
N ILE A 168 -25.84 -10.88 3.09
CA ILE A 168 -26.50 -10.62 1.80
C ILE A 168 -28.00 -10.42 1.98
N ASP A 169 -28.67 -11.37 2.63
CA ASP A 169 -30.11 -11.35 2.85
C ASP A 169 -30.49 -12.04 4.17
N ILE A 170 -31.72 -11.79 4.66
CA ILE A 170 -32.30 -12.41 5.84
C ILE A 170 -33.70 -12.93 5.48
N HIS A 171 -33.79 -14.24 5.27
CA HIS A 171 -35.02 -14.92 4.94
C HIS A 171 -35.72 -15.52 6.17
N TYR A 172 -37.06 -15.48 6.18
CA TYR A 172 -37.90 -16.05 7.23
C TYR A 172 -38.80 -17.14 6.62
N PRO A 173 -38.50 -18.43 6.85
CA PRO A 173 -39.16 -19.53 6.14
C PRO A 173 -40.64 -19.71 6.51
N ASP A 174 -41.03 -19.43 7.75
CA ASP A 174 -42.39 -19.72 8.26
C ASP A 174 -43.49 -18.75 7.77
N ARG A 175 -43.16 -17.81 6.89
CA ARG A 175 -44.15 -16.94 6.25
C ARG A 175 -43.83 -16.78 4.77
N ASN A 176 -44.49 -17.60 3.95
CA ASN A 176 -44.70 -17.34 2.52
C ASN A 176 -45.34 -15.96 2.38
N ILE A 177 -44.58 -15.00 1.86
CA ILE A 177 -45.12 -13.89 1.07
C ILE A 177 -44.99 -14.26 -0.39
#